data_AF-A0A182YRB8-F1
#
_entry.id   AF-A0A182YRB8-F1
#
_cell.length_a   1.000
_cell.length_b   1.000
_cell.length_c   1.000
_cell.angle_alpha   90.00
_cell.angle_beta   90.00
_cell.angle_gamma   90.00
#
_symmetry.space_group_name_H-M   'P 1'
#
loop_
_entity.id
_entity.type
_entity.pdbx_description
1 polymer ?
#
loop_
_entity_poly.entity_id
_entity_poly.type
_entity_poly.pdbx_seq_one_letter_code
_entity_poly.pdbx_strand_id
1 'polypeptide(L)'
;MLDLQRHADCPLWDALASPVVPWPGMRYACVKVLHAYCKVFDKQELYDLIVRKTCQECKCPRETHAVYHEQLTTVRERLGFKHDTNTSRVDPRQMGYTWVPPGILTSAKIQRYFDVIPPEKVPKIGTQGERFRDKQL
;
A
#
# COMPACT_ATOMS: atom_id res chain seq x y z
N MET A 1 -16.39 -7.72 11.09
CA MET A 1 -17.51 -6.85 10.70
C MET A 1 -17.45 -5.67 11.67
N LEU A 2 -17.07 -4.49 11.21
CA LEU A 2 -16.85 -3.33 12.08
C LEU A 2 -18.19 -2.93 12.69
N ASP A 3 -18.28 -2.89 14.01
CA ASP A 3 -19.51 -2.58 14.75
C ASP A 3 -19.76 -1.06 14.74
N LEU A 4 -20.11 -0.55 13.54
CA LEU A 4 -20.45 0.85 13.30
C LEU A 4 -21.76 1.27 13.98
N GLN A 5 -22.57 0.32 14.47
CA GLN A 5 -23.87 0.60 15.07
C GLN A 5 -23.77 1.33 16.40
N ARG A 6 -22.69 1.14 17.16
CA ARG A 6 -22.48 1.83 18.45
C ARG A 6 -22.29 3.35 18.34
N HIS A 7 -22.05 3.87 17.14
CA HIS A 7 -21.65 5.27 16.94
C HIS A 7 -22.45 5.98 15.85
N ALA A 8 -23.60 5.44 15.43
CA ALA A 8 -24.45 6.05 14.42
C ALA A 8 -24.95 7.46 14.83
N ASP A 9 -25.26 7.65 16.11
CA ASP A 9 -25.81 8.90 16.65
C ASP A 9 -24.75 9.82 17.28
N CYS A 10 -23.47 9.66 16.91
CA CYS A 10 -22.41 10.48 17.48
C CYS A 10 -22.48 11.93 16.98
N PRO A 11 -22.45 12.96 17.86
CA PRO A 11 -22.45 14.37 17.46
C PRO A 11 -21.25 14.79 16.60
N LEU A 12 -20.19 13.96 16.59
CA LEU A 12 -19.05 14.14 15.68
C LEU A 12 -19.45 14.02 14.21
N TRP A 13 -20.46 13.19 13.90
CA TRP A 13 -20.99 13.09 12.53
C TRP A 13 -21.75 14.35 12.13
N ASP A 14 -22.48 14.98 13.05
CA ASP A 14 -23.14 16.27 12.80
C ASP A 14 -22.13 17.40 12.58
N ALA A 15 -21.04 17.41 13.36
CA ALA A 15 -19.93 18.35 13.14
C ALA A 15 -19.27 18.15 11.77
N LEU A 16 -19.18 16.90 11.28
CA LEU A 16 -18.71 16.57 9.94
C LEU A 16 -19.75 16.81 8.84
N ALA A 17 -21.03 16.90 9.19
CA ALA A 17 -22.12 17.28 8.29
C ALA A 17 -22.35 18.79 8.23
N SER A 18 -21.67 19.56 9.08
CA SER A 18 -21.68 21.02 9.09
C SER A 18 -21.26 21.59 7.73
N PRO A 19 -21.85 22.69 7.26
CA PRO A 19 -21.48 23.35 6.00
C PRO A 19 -20.04 23.88 5.97
N VAL A 20 -19.35 23.89 7.13
CA VAL A 20 -17.91 24.17 7.23
C VAL A 20 -17.08 23.05 6.57
N VAL A 21 -17.66 21.85 6.41
CA VAL A 21 -17.05 20.75 5.68
C VAL A 21 -17.21 20.95 4.17
N PRO A 22 -16.10 21.10 3.43
CA PRO A 22 -16.07 21.54 2.03
C PRO A 22 -16.69 20.55 1.05
N TRP A 23 -16.77 19.25 1.38
CA TRP A 23 -17.43 18.26 0.53
C TRP A 23 -17.94 17.03 1.30
N PRO A 24 -19.05 16.41 0.86
CA PRO A 24 -19.67 15.26 1.53
C PRO A 24 -18.76 14.03 1.71
N GLY A 25 -17.74 13.88 0.88
CA GLY A 25 -16.75 12.80 0.95
C GLY A 25 -15.75 12.93 2.11
N MET A 26 -15.65 14.08 2.77
CA MET A 26 -14.62 14.31 3.79
C MET A 26 -14.82 13.46 5.05
N ARG A 27 -16.08 13.11 5.36
CA ARG A 27 -16.42 12.14 6.43
C ARG A 27 -15.85 10.74 6.20
N TYR A 28 -15.46 10.41 4.97
CA TYR A 28 -14.84 9.14 4.60
C TYR A 28 -13.33 9.26 4.32
N ALA A 29 -12.78 10.47 4.39
CA ALA A 29 -11.36 10.69 4.15
C ALA A 29 -10.53 10.17 5.33
N CYS A 30 -9.41 9.50 5.02
CA CYS A 30 -8.47 9.09 6.08
C CYS A 30 -7.77 10.32 6.67
N VAL A 31 -7.20 10.17 7.88
CA VAL A 31 -6.54 11.27 8.62
C VAL A 31 -5.44 11.94 7.82
N LYS A 32 -4.71 11.19 6.99
CA LYS A 32 -3.65 11.74 6.13
C LYS A 32 -4.21 12.66 5.04
N VAL A 33 -5.32 12.27 4.42
CA VAL A 33 -6.01 13.09 3.41
C VAL A 33 -6.57 14.35 4.06
N LEU A 34 -7.17 14.22 5.24
CA LEU A 34 -7.66 15.36 6.01
C LEU A 34 -6.53 16.32 6.39
N HIS A 35 -5.40 15.80 6.91
CA HIS A 35 -4.24 16.60 7.26
C HIS A 35 -3.65 17.33 6.05
N ALA A 36 -3.52 16.63 4.91
CA ALA A 36 -3.05 17.23 3.67
C ALA A 36 -3.98 18.34 3.19
N TYR A 37 -5.29 18.11 3.21
CA TYR A 37 -6.29 19.12 2.88
C TYR A 37 -6.14 20.37 3.77
N CYS A 38 -6.16 20.19 5.10
CA CYS A 38 -6.06 21.29 6.03
C CYS A 38 -4.75 22.09 5.86
N LYS A 39 -3.65 21.41 5.54
CA LYS A 39 -2.37 22.06 5.26
C LYS A 39 -2.36 22.85 3.95
N VAL A 40 -3.02 22.36 2.90
CA VAL A 40 -3.08 23.04 1.59
C VAL A 40 -3.99 24.27 1.64
N PHE A 41 -5.11 24.18 2.35
CA PHE A 41 -6.14 25.22 2.37
C PHE A 41 -6.14 26.08 3.64
N ASP A 42 -5.11 25.93 4.47
CA ASP A 42 -4.94 26.65 5.75
C ASP A 42 -6.16 26.53 6.68
N LYS A 43 -6.68 25.31 6.81
CA LYS A 43 -7.87 24.97 7.61
C LYS A 43 -7.50 24.17 8.85
N GLN A 44 -6.59 24.69 9.67
CA GLN A 44 -6.09 24.00 10.86
C GLN A 44 -7.19 23.76 11.92
N GLU A 45 -8.11 24.71 12.11
CA GLU A 45 -9.22 24.55 13.05
C GLU A 45 -10.14 23.37 12.71
N LEU A 46 -10.32 23.10 11.41
CA LEU A 46 -11.08 21.96 10.92
C LEU A 46 -10.34 20.64 11.18
N TYR A 47 -9.01 20.65 11.06
CA TYR A 47 -8.19 19.50 11.47
C TYR A 47 -8.36 19.23 12.96
N ASP A 48 -8.23 20.25 13.81
CA ASP A 48 -8.31 20.09 15.26
C ASP A 48 -9.71 19.68 15.72
N LEU A 49 -10.77 20.21 15.10
CA LEU A 49 -12.16 19.83 15.37
C LEU A 49 -12.41 18.36 15.04
N ILE A 50 -11.90 17.90 13.89
CA ILE A 50 -12.14 16.55 13.40
C ILE A 50 -11.22 15.55 14.09
N VAL A 51 -9.97 15.92 14.41
CA VAL A 51 -8.89 15.06 14.93
C VAL A 51 -8.83 15.04 16.46
N ARG A 52 -9.76 15.71 17.18
CA ARG A 52 -9.88 15.62 18.64
C ARG A 52 -9.71 14.18 19.13
N LYS A 53 -8.80 13.97 20.09
CA LYS A 53 -8.46 12.64 20.62
C LYS A 53 -9.63 11.96 21.31
N THR A 54 -10.55 12.74 21.86
CA THR A 54 -11.73 12.24 22.56
C THR A 54 -12.98 13.03 22.17
N CYS A 55 -14.08 12.31 21.95
CA CYS A 55 -15.41 12.86 21.77
C CYS A 55 -15.86 13.58 23.05
N GLN A 56 -16.40 14.81 22.95
CA GLN A 56 -16.83 15.54 24.16
C GLN A 56 -18.09 14.95 24.81
N GLU A 57 -19.01 14.39 24.01
CA GLU A 57 -20.25 13.78 24.50
C GLU A 57 -20.03 12.34 24.97
N CYS A 58 -19.42 11.53 24.11
CA CYS A 58 -19.27 10.10 24.28
C CYS A 58 -17.96 9.65 24.96
N LYS A 59 -17.01 10.59 25.18
CA LYS A 59 -15.69 10.37 25.82
C LYS A 59 -14.82 9.25 25.20
N CYS A 60 -15.22 8.69 24.06
CA CYS A 60 -14.47 7.62 23.40
C CYS A 60 -13.26 8.17 22.61
N PRO A 61 -12.23 7.32 22.40
CA PRO A 61 -11.09 7.66 21.55
C PRO A 61 -11.52 7.83 20.09
N ARG A 62 -10.93 8.76 19.34
CA ARG A 62 -11.25 8.97 17.92
C ARG A 62 -11.01 7.74 17.05
N GLU A 63 -10.09 6.88 17.46
CA GLU A 63 -9.75 5.61 16.81
C GLU A 63 -10.95 4.66 16.74
N THR A 64 -11.95 4.84 17.61
CA THR A 64 -13.22 4.11 17.57
C THR A 64 -14.20 4.63 16.50
N HIS A 65 -13.99 5.86 16.00
CA HIS A 65 -14.84 6.50 14.99
C HIS A 65 -14.20 6.55 13.61
N ALA A 66 -12.88 6.75 13.57
CA ALA A 66 -12.15 6.67 12.34
C ALA A 66 -12.11 5.20 11.92
N VAL A 67 -12.61 4.91 10.72
CA VAL A 67 -12.31 3.65 10.04
C VAL A 67 -10.80 3.64 9.76
N TYR A 68 -10.03 3.24 10.76
CA TYR A 68 -8.64 2.89 10.56
C TYR A 68 -8.64 1.59 9.81
N HIS A 69 -8.11 1.62 8.58
CA HIS A 69 -7.73 0.41 7.88
C HIS A 69 -6.47 -0.14 8.58
N GLU A 70 -6.62 -0.66 9.81
CA GLU A 70 -5.51 -1.23 10.60
C GLU A 70 -4.86 -2.39 9.86
N GLN A 71 -5.63 -3.06 9.00
CA GLN A 71 -5.12 -4.00 8.04
C GLN A 71 -4.57 -3.21 6.85
N LEU A 72 -3.30 -2.78 6.90
CA LEU A 72 -2.51 -2.46 5.69
C LEU A 72 -2.30 -3.74 4.86
N THR A 73 -3.39 -4.42 4.50
CA THR A 73 -3.34 -5.55 3.59
C THR A 73 -2.98 -4.96 2.25
N THR A 74 -1.80 -5.33 1.78
CA THR A 74 -1.35 -4.95 0.44
C THR A 74 -2.45 -5.34 -0.56
N VAL A 75 -2.58 -4.61 -1.67
CA VAL A 75 -3.57 -4.97 -2.74
C VAL A 75 -3.50 -6.45 -3.09
N ARG A 76 -2.28 -7.01 -3.03
CA ARG A 76 -1.98 -8.43 -3.19
C ARG A 76 -2.76 -9.33 -2.21
N GLU A 77 -2.77 -8.97 -0.95
CA GLU A 77 -3.42 -9.72 0.13
C GLU A 77 -4.96 -9.60 0.05
N ARG A 78 -5.47 -8.42 -0.32
CA ARG A 78 -6.91 -8.23 -0.63
C ARG A 78 -7.39 -9.08 -1.81
N LEU A 79 -6.52 -9.32 -2.79
CA LEU A 79 -6.81 -10.15 -3.95
C LEU A 79 -6.57 -11.65 -3.69
N GLY A 80 -6.21 -12.04 -2.46
CA GLY A 80 -6.00 -13.45 -2.10
C GLY A 80 -4.73 -14.07 -2.69
N PHE A 81 -3.79 -13.26 -3.19
CA PHE A 81 -2.49 -13.78 -3.61
C PHE A 81 -1.70 -14.18 -2.37
N LYS A 82 -1.61 -15.49 -2.12
CA LYS A 82 -0.79 -16.05 -1.06
C LYS A 82 0.64 -15.57 -1.22
N HIS A 83 1.27 -15.11 -0.14
CA HIS A 83 2.71 -14.95 -0.13
C HIS A 83 3.28 -16.36 -0.29
N ASP A 84 3.90 -16.65 -1.42
CA ASP A 84 4.65 -17.89 -1.60
C ASP A 84 5.89 -17.83 -0.67
N THR A 85 5.68 -18.00 0.64
CA THR A 85 6.77 -18.14 1.64
C THR A 85 7.60 -19.39 1.38
N ASN A 86 7.09 -20.30 0.52
CA ASN A 86 7.72 -21.55 0.16
C ASN A 86 8.49 -21.51 -1.17
N THR A 87 8.68 -20.34 -1.81
CA THR A 87 9.68 -20.27 -2.88
C THR A 87 11.03 -20.10 -2.23
N SER A 88 11.84 -21.15 -2.23
CA SER A 88 13.29 -21.05 -2.06
C SER A 88 13.79 -19.97 -3.02
N ARG A 89 14.08 -18.79 -2.47
CA ARG A 89 14.70 -17.71 -3.22
C ARG A 89 16.07 -18.24 -3.63
N VAL A 90 16.27 -18.45 -4.92
CA VAL A 90 17.52 -19.00 -5.43
C VAL A 90 18.41 -17.82 -5.81
N ASP A 91 19.66 -17.87 -5.38
CA ASP A 91 20.67 -16.91 -5.84
C ASP A 91 20.87 -17.11 -7.36
N PRO A 92 20.61 -16.08 -8.19
CA PRO A 92 20.80 -16.14 -9.63
C PRO A 92 22.19 -16.62 -10.05
N ARG A 93 23.22 -16.26 -9.27
CA ARG A 93 24.61 -16.66 -9.56
C ARG A 93 24.80 -18.17 -9.43
N GLN A 94 24.12 -18.81 -8.48
CA GLN A 94 24.12 -20.28 -8.34
C GLN A 94 23.46 -20.97 -9.53
N MET A 95 22.53 -20.30 -10.21
CA MET A 95 21.90 -20.79 -11.44
C MET A 95 22.67 -20.44 -12.72
N GLY A 96 23.84 -19.78 -12.59
CA GLY A 96 24.67 -19.38 -13.73
C GLY A 96 24.26 -18.08 -14.41
N TYR A 97 23.38 -17.27 -13.79
CA TYR A 97 22.96 -15.97 -14.31
C TYR A 97 23.66 -14.82 -13.59
N THR A 98 24.09 -13.81 -14.33
CA THR A 98 24.70 -12.58 -13.78
C THR A 98 23.64 -11.58 -13.35
N TRP A 99 22.43 -11.69 -13.91
CA TRP A 99 21.29 -10.84 -13.61
C TRP A 99 19.96 -11.60 -13.82
N VAL A 100 18.97 -11.30 -12.99
CA VAL A 100 17.57 -11.69 -13.18
C VAL A 100 16.65 -10.49 -12.91
N PRO A 101 15.46 -10.45 -13.53
CA PRO A 101 14.49 -9.41 -13.24
C PRO A 101 14.06 -9.36 -11.77
N PRO A 102 13.86 -8.16 -11.20
CA PRO A 102 13.38 -8.02 -9.83
C PRO A 102 11.98 -8.60 -9.68
N GLY A 103 11.73 -9.33 -8.60
CA GLY A 103 10.42 -9.94 -8.31
C GLY A 103 10.23 -11.37 -8.83
N ILE A 104 11.15 -11.91 -9.65
CA ILE A 104 11.19 -13.34 -10.02
C ILE A 104 12.42 -14.03 -9.42
N LEU A 105 12.24 -14.62 -8.24
CA LEU A 105 13.35 -15.19 -7.45
C LEU A 105 13.30 -16.71 -7.32
N THR A 106 12.36 -17.36 -8.02
CA THR A 106 12.19 -18.82 -7.99
C THR A 106 12.83 -19.42 -9.24
N SER A 107 13.57 -20.51 -9.08
CA SER A 107 14.19 -21.29 -10.19
C SER A 107 13.28 -21.45 -11.41
N ALA A 108 12.06 -21.97 -11.21
CA ALA A 108 11.10 -22.20 -12.29
C ALA A 108 10.64 -20.91 -12.99
N LYS A 109 10.54 -19.78 -12.27
CA LYS A 109 10.15 -18.49 -12.85
C LYS A 109 11.30 -17.86 -13.64
N ILE A 110 12.53 -18.02 -13.15
CA ILE A 110 13.75 -17.56 -13.83
C ILE A 110 13.94 -18.31 -15.15
N GLN A 111 13.81 -19.64 -15.15
CA GLN A 111 13.90 -20.47 -16.36
C GLN A 111 12.86 -20.04 -17.41
N ARG A 112 11.57 -20.01 -17.04
CA ARG A 112 10.48 -19.60 -17.95
C ARG A 112 10.68 -18.21 -18.55
N TYR A 113 11.24 -17.28 -17.78
CA TYR A 113 11.53 -15.93 -18.26
C TYR A 113 12.61 -15.93 -19.35
N PHE A 114 13.67 -16.73 -19.18
CA PHE A 114 14.75 -16.80 -20.17
C PHE A 114 14.46 -17.75 -21.34
N ASP A 115 13.50 -18.67 -21.22
CA ASP A 115 13.09 -19.56 -22.31
C ASP A 115 12.50 -18.80 -23.52
N VAL A 116 11.93 -17.61 -23.29
CA VAL A 116 11.37 -16.76 -24.36
C VAL A 116 12.36 -15.71 -24.89
N ILE A 117 13.57 -15.67 -24.36
CA ILE A 117 14.61 -14.71 -24.74
C ILE A 117 15.64 -15.41 -25.63
N PRO A 118 16.08 -14.80 -26.74
CA PRO A 118 17.14 -15.36 -27.57
C PRO A 118 18.39 -15.67 -26.73
N PRO A 119 19.01 -16.86 -26.88
CA PRO A 119 20.08 -17.32 -26.00
C PRO A 119 21.30 -16.38 -25.99
N GLU A 120 21.55 -15.64 -27.07
CA GLU A 120 22.63 -14.66 -27.19
C GLU A 120 22.43 -13.43 -26.30
N LYS A 121 21.19 -13.18 -25.86
CA LYS A 121 20.80 -12.04 -25.01
C LYS A 121 20.58 -12.44 -23.55
N VAL A 122 20.65 -13.73 -23.23
CA VAL A 122 20.46 -14.21 -21.86
C VAL A 122 21.73 -13.95 -21.05
N PRO A 123 21.66 -13.23 -19.91
CA PRO A 123 22.83 -12.85 -19.12
C PRO A 123 23.37 -14.01 -18.30
N LYS A 124 23.95 -15.01 -18.97
CA LYS A 124 24.68 -16.13 -18.34
C LYS A 124 26.14 -15.75 -18.11
N ILE A 125 26.70 -16.19 -16.99
CA ILE A 125 28.10 -15.91 -16.60
C ILE A 125 29.04 -16.34 -17.73
N GLY A 126 29.91 -15.43 -18.18
CA GLY A 126 30.91 -15.68 -19.21
C GLY A 126 30.38 -15.75 -20.65
N THR A 127 29.13 -15.38 -20.89
CA THR A 127 28.51 -15.44 -22.24
C THR A 127 28.37 -14.07 -22.90
N GLN A 128 28.09 -14.04 -24.20
CA GLN A 128 27.80 -12.78 -24.92
C GLN A 128 26.61 -12.03 -24.32
N GLY A 129 25.63 -12.76 -23.76
CA GLY A 129 24.45 -12.15 -23.15
C GLY A 129 24.74 -11.39 -21.86
N GLU A 130 25.80 -11.75 -21.12
CA GLU A 130 26.30 -10.95 -19.99
C GLU A 130 26.77 -9.57 -20.49
N ARG A 131 27.64 -9.56 -21.51
CA ARG A 131 28.13 -8.32 -22.12
C ARG A 131 27.01 -7.50 -22.77
N PHE A 132 25.99 -8.17 -23.31
CA PHE A 132 24.81 -7.50 -23.87
C PHE A 132 24.03 -6.76 -22.79
N ARG A 133 23.86 -7.38 -21.61
CA ARG A 133 23.19 -6.75 -20.47
C ARG A 133 23.99 -5.55 -19.93
N ASP A 134 25.31 -5.69 -19.81
CA ASP A 134 26.18 -4.59 -19.33
C ASP A 134 26.11 -3.37 -20.24
N LYS A 135 25.94 -3.55 -21.55
CA LYS A 135 25.75 -2.45 -22.51
C LYS A 135 24.38 -1.76 -22.42
N GLN A 136 23.41 -2.36 -21.75
CA GLN A 136 22.04 -1.83 -21.60
C GLN A 136 21.82 -1.12 -20.26
N LEU A 137 22.82 -1.15 -19.38
CA LEU A 137 22.84 -0.46 -18.09
C LEU A 137 23.56 0.89 -18.25
#